data_AF-A0A077ZZV8-F1
#
_entry.id   AF-A0A077ZZV8-F1
#
_cell.length_a   1.000
_cell.length_b   1.000
_cell.length_c   1.000
_cell.angle_alpha   90.00
_cell.angle_beta   90.00
_cell.angle_gamma   90.00
#
_symmetry.space_group_name_H-M   'P 1'
#
loop_
_entity.id
_entity.type
_entity.pdbx_description
1 polymer ?
#
loop_
_entity_poly.entity_id
_entity_poly.type
_entity_poly.pdbx_seq_one_letter_code
_entity_poly.pdbx_strand_id
1 'polypeptide(L)'
;MNQFSFMEGLVAVTPKLDCPHCTSDHVTDVQEFIGGPKVTDPCKKCEVTGEVWICLKCQEVLCSRYVNGHMAEHFQEDNNHPICFSFADFSYWCNLCQEYIEHSILNHKSLFYDQKFGDITDPTQIVQIIKQSKHQNVINEDDNEEGEDE
;
A
#
# COMPACT_ATOMS: atom_id res chain seq x y z
N MET A 1 -35.85 26.76 11.25
CA MET A 1 -35.44 26.47 9.86
C MET A 1 -34.82 25.10 9.90
N ASN A 2 -35.50 24.15 9.26
CA ASN A 2 -35.04 22.77 9.14
C ASN A 2 -33.98 22.70 8.02
N GLN A 3 -33.27 21.56 7.96
CA GLN A 3 -32.32 21.11 6.92
C GLN A 3 -30.85 21.54 7.08
N PHE A 4 -29.85 20.66 7.02
CA PHE A 4 -29.80 19.23 6.68
C PHE A 4 -28.61 18.59 7.42
N SER A 5 -28.88 17.45 8.06
CA SER A 5 -27.86 16.44 8.36
C SER A 5 -27.31 15.89 7.04
N PHE A 6 -26.04 16.11 6.75
CA PHE A 6 -25.32 15.26 5.80
C PHE A 6 -24.79 14.07 6.59
N MET A 7 -25.45 12.92 6.45
CA MET A 7 -24.78 11.64 6.69
C MET A 7 -23.72 11.51 5.59
N GLU A 8 -22.44 11.59 5.94
CA GLU A 8 -21.36 11.34 5.00
C GLU A 8 -21.40 9.87 4.58
N GLY A 9 -21.96 9.66 3.39
CA GLY A 9 -22.07 8.36 2.74
C GLY A 9 -20.71 7.89 2.25
N LEU A 10 -20.56 6.57 2.18
CA LEU A 10 -19.40 5.87 1.63
C LEU A 10 -19.02 6.47 0.27
N VAL A 11 -17.86 7.12 0.19
CA VAL A 11 -17.32 7.65 -1.06
C VAL A 11 -16.41 6.58 -1.66
N ALA A 12 -16.66 6.20 -2.91
CA ALA A 12 -15.75 5.33 -3.64
C ALA A 12 -14.46 6.11 -3.93
N VAL A 13 -13.33 5.61 -3.42
CA VAL A 13 -12.01 6.17 -3.73
C VAL A 13 -11.73 5.94 -5.21
N THR A 14 -11.56 7.03 -5.97
CA THR A 14 -11.18 6.99 -7.38
C THR A 14 -9.75 7.52 -7.50
N PRO A 15 -8.80 6.74 -8.05
CA PRO A 15 -7.42 7.20 -8.21
C PRO A 15 -7.30 8.42 -9.13
N LYS A 16 -6.39 9.34 -8.81
CA LYS A 16 -6.02 10.46 -9.70
C LYS A 16 -5.19 9.97 -10.88
N LEU A 17 -5.44 10.55 -12.05
CA LEU A 17 -4.78 10.17 -13.31
C LEU A 17 -3.68 11.14 -13.75
N ASP A 18 -3.55 12.28 -13.06
CA ASP A 18 -2.77 13.45 -13.43
C ASP A 18 -1.67 13.78 -12.40
N CYS A 19 -1.19 12.77 -11.67
CA CYS A 19 -0.11 12.94 -10.71
C CYS A 19 1.18 13.41 -11.43
N PRO A 20 1.72 14.61 -11.10
CA PRO A 20 2.91 15.14 -11.77
C PRO A 20 4.19 14.39 -11.37
N HIS A 21 4.12 13.53 -10.37
CA HIS A 21 5.25 12.73 -9.87
C HIS A 21 5.38 11.37 -10.59
N CYS A 22 4.50 11.06 -11.55
CA CYS A 22 4.60 9.86 -12.38
C CYS A 22 5.66 10.02 -13.49
N THR A 23 6.92 10.20 -13.08
CA THR A 23 8.07 10.44 -13.97
C THR A 23 9.19 9.43 -13.70
N SER A 24 10.15 9.32 -14.62
CA SER A 24 11.35 8.49 -14.45
C SER A 24 12.22 8.92 -13.26
N ASP A 25 12.05 10.14 -12.76
CA ASP A 25 12.78 10.62 -11.58
C ASP A 25 12.29 9.92 -10.31
N HIS A 26 11.01 9.53 -10.25
CA HIS A 26 10.37 8.94 -9.07
C HIS A 26 9.94 7.48 -9.25
N VAL A 27 9.89 6.99 -10.48
CA VAL A 27 9.43 5.63 -10.82
C VAL A 27 10.49 4.94 -11.66
N THR A 28 10.97 3.81 -11.16
CA THR A 28 11.90 2.93 -11.85
C THR A 28 11.14 1.98 -12.77
N ASP A 29 11.70 1.68 -13.94
CA ASP A 29 11.10 0.79 -14.94
C ASP A 29 10.84 -0.61 -14.35
N VAL A 30 9.71 -1.22 -14.71
CA VAL A 30 9.29 -2.54 -14.23
C VAL A 30 10.33 -3.64 -14.51
N GLN A 31 11.13 -3.51 -15.57
CA GLN A 31 12.18 -4.49 -15.89
C GLN A 31 13.26 -4.58 -14.80
N GLU A 32 13.53 -3.48 -14.10
CA GLU A 32 14.52 -3.45 -13.00
C GLU A 32 14.04 -4.19 -11.74
N PHE A 33 12.75 -4.55 -11.66
CA PHE A 33 12.20 -5.34 -10.56
C PHE A 33 12.27 -6.85 -10.83
N ILE A 34 12.67 -7.28 -12.03
CA ILE A 34 12.78 -8.71 -12.38
C ILE A 34 13.91 -9.35 -11.56
N GLY A 35 13.57 -10.41 -10.82
CA GLY A 35 14.50 -11.06 -9.90
C GLY A 35 14.71 -10.29 -8.58
N GLY A 36 14.01 -9.17 -8.40
CA GLY A 36 13.99 -8.36 -7.19
C GLY A 36 12.96 -8.87 -6.16
N PRO A 37 12.39 -7.95 -5.35
CA PRO A 37 11.46 -8.31 -4.29
C PRO A 37 10.19 -9.02 -4.79
N LYS A 38 9.58 -9.82 -3.93
CA LYS A 38 8.36 -10.59 -4.21
C LYS A 38 7.19 -10.05 -3.40
N VAL A 39 5.97 -10.32 -3.88
CA VAL A 39 4.72 -9.93 -3.17
C VAL A 39 4.58 -10.53 -1.76
N THR A 40 5.35 -11.57 -1.44
CA THR A 40 5.39 -12.24 -0.14
C THR A 40 6.46 -11.70 0.80
N ASP A 41 7.32 -10.80 0.32
CA ASP A 41 8.42 -10.28 1.13
C ASP A 41 7.86 -9.43 2.27
N PRO A 42 8.35 -9.63 3.51
CA PRO A 42 7.88 -8.88 4.66
C PRO A 42 8.44 -7.46 4.65
N CYS A 43 7.91 -6.61 5.53
CA CYS A 43 8.55 -5.34 5.84
C CYS A 43 9.99 -5.57 6.33
N LYS A 44 10.94 -4.89 5.68
CA LYS A 44 12.37 -4.97 6.01
C LYS A 44 12.72 -4.56 7.44
N LYS A 45 11.90 -3.70 8.08
CA LYS A 45 12.14 -3.17 9.43
C LYS A 45 11.48 -3.99 10.55
N CYS A 46 10.30 -4.56 10.34
CA CYS A 46 9.52 -5.23 11.40
C CYS A 46 8.89 -6.56 11.01
N GLU A 47 9.28 -7.14 9.88
CA GLU A 47 8.94 -8.51 9.46
C GLU A 47 7.45 -8.83 9.22
N VAL A 48 6.55 -7.85 9.40
CA VAL A 48 5.12 -8.01 9.07
C VAL A 48 4.91 -8.29 7.58
N THR A 49 4.01 -9.23 7.27
CA THR A 49 3.68 -9.60 5.87
C THR A 49 2.35 -9.04 5.40
N GLY A 50 1.53 -8.50 6.31
CA GLY A 50 0.29 -7.78 6.00
C GLY A 50 0.55 -6.30 5.70
N GLU A 51 -0.28 -5.73 4.82
CA GLU A 51 -0.26 -4.30 4.48
C GLU A 51 1.15 -3.82 4.08
N VAL A 52 1.86 -4.61 3.28
CA VAL A 52 3.21 -4.30 2.79
C VAL A 52 3.15 -3.54 1.46
N TRP A 53 4.06 -2.58 1.33
CA TRP A 53 4.22 -1.72 0.17
C TRP A 53 5.67 -1.80 -0.34
N ILE A 54 5.87 -1.57 -1.63
CA ILE A 54 7.18 -1.43 -2.25
C ILE A 54 7.36 -0.02 -2.81
N CYS A 55 8.52 0.58 -2.56
CA CYS A 55 8.89 1.87 -3.13
C CYS A 55 9.21 1.70 -4.62
N LEU A 56 8.56 2.49 -5.49
CA LEU A 56 8.76 2.37 -6.92
C LEU A 56 10.06 3.02 -7.42
N LYS A 57 10.77 3.77 -6.57
CA LYS A 57 12.08 4.31 -6.91
C LYS A 57 13.23 3.36 -6.56
N CYS A 58 13.26 2.85 -5.34
CA CYS A 58 14.42 2.10 -4.80
C CYS A 58 14.11 0.64 -4.41
N GLN A 59 12.87 0.18 -4.60
CA GLN A 59 12.45 -1.20 -4.32
C GLN A 59 12.47 -1.60 -2.82
N GLU A 60 12.61 -0.66 -1.88
CA GLU A 60 12.44 -0.92 -0.44
C GLU A 60 11.04 -1.48 -0.16
N VAL A 61 10.97 -2.58 0.60
CA VAL A 61 9.71 -3.26 0.98
C VAL A 61 9.40 -2.97 2.45
N LEU A 62 8.34 -2.22 2.71
CA LEU A 62 8.02 -1.67 4.02
C LEU A 62 6.52 -1.69 4.31
N CYS A 63 6.14 -1.79 5.59
CA CYS A 63 4.74 -1.82 5.99
C CYS A 63 4.05 -0.45 5.84
N SER A 64 2.73 -0.49 5.69
CA SER A 64 1.88 0.70 5.51
C SER A 64 1.81 1.57 6.77
N ARG A 65 1.29 2.79 6.60
CA ARG A 65 0.93 3.70 7.69
C ARG A 65 -0.14 3.16 8.66
N TYR A 66 -0.86 2.12 8.27
CA TYR A 66 -1.87 1.48 9.13
C TYR A 66 -1.29 0.30 9.93
N VAL A 67 -0.01 -0.03 9.73
CA VAL A 67 0.74 -0.98 10.56
C VAL A 67 1.74 -0.20 11.42
N ASN A 68 3.01 -0.11 11.03
CA ASN A 68 4.04 0.65 11.76
C ASN A 68 4.56 1.87 10.98
N GLY A 69 4.05 2.15 9.77
CA GLY A 69 4.35 3.38 9.05
C GLY A 69 5.74 3.46 8.40
N HIS A 70 6.49 2.37 8.35
CA HIS A 70 7.85 2.37 7.79
C HIS A 70 7.94 2.88 6.35
N MET A 71 6.95 2.64 5.48
CA MET A 71 6.95 3.22 4.13
C MET A 71 6.75 4.75 4.13
N ALA A 72 5.98 5.28 5.09
CA ALA A 72 5.80 6.72 5.24
C ALA A 72 7.08 7.37 5.80
N GLU A 73 7.73 6.74 6.78
CA GLU A 73 9.04 7.17 7.28
C GLU A 73 10.09 7.18 6.17
N HIS A 74 10.12 6.13 5.33
CA HIS A 74 11.04 6.05 4.19
C HIS A 74 10.91 7.26 3.25
N PHE A 75 9.68 7.69 2.96
CA PHE A 75 9.45 8.91 2.19
C PHE A 75 9.90 10.17 2.94
N GLN A 76 9.69 10.25 4.26
CA GLN A 76 10.15 11.39 5.06
C GLN A 76 11.68 11.50 5.10
N GLU A 77 12.39 10.37 5.06
CA GLU A 77 13.86 10.30 4.97
C GLU A 77 14.36 10.76 3.59
N ASP A 78 13.66 10.42 2.50
CA ASP A 78 13.97 10.88 1.14
C ASP A 78 12.70 11.18 0.32
N ASN A 79 12.36 12.47 0.22
CA ASN A 79 11.19 12.93 -0.52
C ASN A 79 11.26 12.66 -2.04
N ASN A 80 12.41 12.20 -2.57
CA ASN A 80 12.51 11.79 -3.98
C ASN A 80 11.85 10.44 -4.26
N HIS A 81 11.35 9.74 -3.23
CA HIS A 81 10.68 8.45 -3.33
C HIS A 81 9.16 8.54 -3.06
N PRO A 82 8.40 9.40 -3.79
CA PRO A 82 7.03 9.70 -3.42
C PRO A 82 6.04 8.59 -3.72
N ILE A 83 6.34 7.64 -4.61
CA ILE A 83 5.37 6.65 -5.09
C ILE A 83 5.69 5.26 -4.58
N CYS A 84 4.68 4.61 -3.99
CA CYS A 84 4.73 3.21 -3.57
C CYS A 84 3.57 2.39 -4.14
N PHE A 85 3.78 1.08 -4.24
CA PHE A 85 2.82 0.10 -4.73
C PHE A 85 2.45 -0.88 -3.60
N SER A 86 1.16 -1.11 -3.40
CA SER A 86 0.68 -2.02 -2.37
C SER A 86 0.74 -3.46 -2.85
N PHE A 87 1.42 -4.33 -2.11
CA PHE A 87 1.31 -5.78 -2.32
C PHE A 87 -0.02 -6.34 -1.84
N ALA A 88 -0.79 -5.61 -1.02
CA ALA A 88 -2.07 -6.09 -0.51
C ALA A 88 -3.18 -6.06 -1.56
N ASP A 89 -3.34 -4.95 -2.26
CA ASP A 89 -4.45 -4.71 -3.19
C ASP A 89 -4.04 -4.11 -4.55
N PHE A 90 -2.73 -3.99 -4.79
CA PHE A 90 -2.16 -3.51 -6.05
C PHE A 90 -2.52 -2.06 -6.39
N SER A 91 -2.93 -1.28 -5.40
CA SER A 91 -3.08 0.16 -5.53
C SER A 91 -1.70 0.86 -5.56
N TYR A 92 -1.65 2.04 -6.16
CA TYR A 92 -0.50 2.94 -6.09
C TYR A 92 -0.85 4.15 -5.24
N TRP A 93 0.11 4.62 -4.44
CA TRP A 93 -0.04 5.80 -3.61
C TRP A 93 1.10 6.77 -3.87
N CYS A 94 0.79 8.07 -3.94
CA CYS A 94 1.78 9.13 -3.97
C CYS A 94 1.75 9.93 -2.67
N ASN A 95 2.85 9.91 -1.91
CA ASN A 95 2.99 10.62 -0.64
C ASN A 95 3.01 12.15 -0.81
N LEU A 96 3.49 12.68 -1.93
CA LEU A 96 3.43 14.12 -2.22
C LEU A 96 2.02 14.59 -2.55
N CYS A 97 1.25 13.81 -3.31
CA CYS A 97 -0.15 14.14 -3.63
C CYS A 97 -1.11 13.79 -2.49
N GLN A 98 -0.71 12.89 -1.59
CA GLN A 98 -1.54 12.25 -0.58
C GLN A 98 -2.78 11.56 -1.16
N GLU A 99 -2.61 10.88 -2.28
CA GLU A 99 -3.72 10.31 -3.06
C GLU A 99 -3.34 8.95 -3.65
N TYR A 100 -4.36 8.13 -3.89
CA TYR A 100 -4.24 6.99 -4.78
C TYR A 100 -4.13 7.48 -6.22
N ILE A 101 -3.28 6.83 -7.02
CA ILE A 101 -2.99 7.27 -8.38
C ILE A 101 -3.01 6.10 -9.37
N GLU A 102 -3.29 6.41 -10.63
CA GLU A 102 -3.05 5.53 -11.76
C GLU A 102 -2.39 6.32 -12.89
N HIS A 103 -1.44 5.72 -13.58
CA HIS A 103 -0.74 6.34 -14.70
C HIS A 103 -0.13 5.24 -15.57
N SER A 104 0.08 5.51 -16.85
CA SER A 104 0.61 4.51 -17.79
C SER A 104 2.01 3.98 -17.44
N ILE A 105 2.83 4.80 -16.77
CA ILE A 105 4.15 4.40 -16.25
C ILE A 105 4.08 3.44 -15.05
N LEU A 106 2.94 3.39 -14.35
CA LEU A 106 2.72 2.54 -13.18
C LEU A 106 2.20 1.17 -13.62
N ASN A 107 3.03 0.44 -14.35
CA ASN A 107 2.71 -0.85 -14.95
C ASN A 107 3.19 -2.05 -14.12
N HIS A 108 3.73 -1.84 -12.91
CA HIS A 108 4.29 -2.87 -12.01
C HIS A 108 3.30 -3.99 -11.66
N LYS A 109 1.98 -3.72 -11.70
CA LYS A 109 0.92 -4.74 -11.62
C LYS A 109 1.22 -5.95 -12.53
N SER A 110 1.72 -5.74 -13.75
CA SER A 110 1.98 -6.83 -14.70
C SER A 110 3.08 -7.79 -14.25
N LEU A 111 3.99 -7.37 -13.39
CA LEU A 111 5.07 -8.20 -12.86
C LEU A 111 4.61 -8.99 -11.62
N PHE A 112 3.79 -8.38 -10.78
CA PHE A 112 3.43 -8.91 -9.47
C PHE A 112 2.15 -9.74 -9.47
N TYR A 113 1.29 -9.60 -10.48
CA TYR A 113 -0.04 -10.23 -10.50
C TYR A 113 0.04 -11.75 -10.38
N ASP A 114 0.82 -12.39 -11.24
CA ASP A 114 0.95 -13.85 -11.22
C ASP A 114 1.63 -14.35 -9.94
N GLN A 115 2.50 -13.54 -9.32
CA GLN A 115 3.11 -13.88 -8.03
C GLN A 115 2.07 -13.94 -6.91
N LYS A 116 1.04 -13.08 -6.96
CA LYS A 116 0.01 -12.97 -5.90
C LYS A 116 -1.18 -13.88 -6.14
N PHE A 117 -1.62 -14.00 -7.39
CA PHE A 117 -2.87 -14.67 -7.73
C PHE A 117 -2.66 -15.97 -8.52
N GLY A 118 -1.47 -16.21 -9.09
CA GLY A 118 -1.24 -17.37 -9.96
C GLY A 118 -2.30 -17.49 -11.05
N ASP A 119 -2.88 -18.68 -11.21
CA ASP A 119 -3.95 -18.95 -12.18
C ASP A 119 -5.37 -18.63 -11.65
N ILE A 120 -5.49 -17.96 -10.50
CA ILE A 120 -6.79 -17.66 -9.89
C ILE A 120 -7.50 -16.59 -10.73
N THR A 121 -8.65 -16.95 -11.27
CA THR A 121 -9.52 -16.08 -12.07
C THR A 121 -10.87 -15.78 -11.41
N ASP A 122 -11.23 -16.53 -10.36
CA ASP A 122 -12.47 -16.32 -9.62
C ASP A 122 -12.40 -15.01 -8.81
N PRO A 123 -13.30 -14.03 -9.07
CA PRO A 123 -13.25 -12.74 -8.38
C PRO A 123 -13.44 -12.84 -6.86
N THR A 124 -14.18 -13.84 -6.37
CA THR A 124 -14.42 -14.02 -4.93
C THR A 124 -13.14 -14.45 -4.23
N GLN A 125 -12.39 -15.38 -4.83
CA GLN A 125 -11.10 -15.82 -4.32
C GLN A 125 -10.06 -14.69 -4.34
N ILE A 126 -10.00 -13.91 -5.42
CA ILE A 126 -9.12 -12.72 -5.52
C ILE A 126 -9.41 -11.75 -4.37
N VAL A 127 -10.70 -11.43 -4.14
CA VAL A 127 -11.11 -10.52 -3.05
C VAL A 127 -10.74 -11.09 -1.68
N GLN A 128 -10.86 -12.40 -1.46
CA GLN A 128 -10.44 -13.04 -0.21
C GLN A 128 -8.94 -12.92 0.02
N ILE A 129 -8.11 -13.15 -1.00
CA ILE A 129 -6.65 -13.00 -0.92
C ILE A 129 -6.26 -11.56 -0.60
N ILE A 130 -6.91 -10.59 -1.24
CA ILE A 130 -6.69 -9.16 -0.95
C ILE A 130 -7.03 -8.87 0.52
N LYS A 131 -8.20 -9.31 1.00
CA LYS A 131 -8.63 -9.10 2.39
C LYS A 131 -7.65 -9.70 3.40
N GLN A 132 -7.15 -10.91 3.16
CA GLN A 132 -6.15 -11.56 4.01
C GLN A 132 -4.85 -10.78 4.08
N SER A 133 -4.46 -10.14 2.96
CA SER A 133 -3.26 -9.30 2.90
C SER A 133 -3.42 -7.97 3.64
N LYS A 134 -4.67 -7.50 3.83
CA LYS A 134 -5.00 -6.29 4.60
C LYS A 134 -5.21 -6.54 6.09
N HIS A 135 -5.63 -7.74 6.47
CA HIS A 135 -6.13 -8.05 7.81
C HIS A 135 -5.29 -9.10 8.55
N GLN A 136 -3.97 -9.08 8.38
CA GLN A 136 -3.14 -9.78 9.35
C GLN A 136 -3.25 -9.01 10.68
N ASN A 137 -3.80 -9.66 11.70
CA ASN A 137 -4.01 -9.11 13.03
C ASN A 137 -2.70 -8.57 13.61
N VAL A 138 -2.41 -7.29 13.38
CA VAL A 138 -1.57 -6.49 14.27
C VAL A 138 -2.54 -5.65 15.08
N ILE A 139 -3.30 -6.34 15.92
CA ILE A 139 -3.84 -5.72 17.12
C ILE A 139 -2.62 -5.69 18.03
N ASN A 140 -2.00 -4.53 18.22
CA ASN A 140 -1.15 -4.35 19.38
C ASN A 140 -2.10 -4.49 20.58
N GLU A 141 -2.10 -5.64 21.24
CA GLU A 141 -2.76 -5.84 22.54
C GLU A 141 -1.96 -5.13 23.65
N ASP A 142 -1.49 -3.91 23.41
CA ASP A 142 -0.72 -3.11 24.37
C ASP A 142 -1.60 -2.08 25.12
N ASP A 143 -2.92 -2.26 25.10
CA ASP A 143 -3.86 -1.53 25.98
C ASP A 143 -4.38 -2.41 27.14
N ASN A 144 -3.71 -3.52 27.46
CA ASN A 144 -3.99 -4.28 28.68
C ASN A 144 -2.91 -4.02 29.74
N GLU A 145 -3.38 -3.46 30.88
CA GLU A 145 -2.68 -3.16 32.15
C GLU A 145 -1.86 -1.85 32.06
N GLU A 146 -2.20 -0.74 32.73
CA GLU A 146 -2.35 -0.50 34.18
C GLU A 146 -3.28 0.74 34.40
N GLY A 147 -4.10 0.89 35.45
CA GLY A 147 -4.19 0.18 36.70
C GLY A 147 -5.56 0.31 37.36
N GLU A 148 -5.98 -0.78 37.99
CA GLU A 148 -6.81 -0.73 39.19
C GLU A 148 -5.87 -0.40 40.36
N ASP A 149 -5.92 0.84 40.85
CA ASP A 149 -5.44 1.18 42.19
C ASP A 149 -6.56 1.89 42.95
N GLU A 150 -7.09 1.15 43.93
CA GLU A 150 -7.80 1.54 45.18
C GLU A 150 -8.98 2.54 45.15
#